data_AF-A0A920IBM8-F1
#
_entry.id   AF-A0A920IBM8-F1
#
_cell.length_a   1.000
_cell.length_b   1.000
_cell.length_c   1.000
_cell.angle_alpha   90.00
_cell.angle_beta   90.00
_cell.angle_gamma   90.00
#
_symmetry.space_group_name_H-M   'P 1'
#
loop_
_entity.id
_entity.type
_entity.pdbx_description
1 polymer ?
#
loop_
_entity_poly.entity_id
_entity_poly.type
_entity_poly.pdbx_seq_one_letter_code
_entity_poly.pdbx_strand_id
1 'polypeptide(L)'
;MKNCRYSGFDIDIATEIHNRAVEFVDAENKRIESELVRLNVSNDLRQFEYLSLPMMLKLAENEILKLDDLAELDSEELMNLIGELGLDDEVEAGNIIMAARAHWFEEDKTSEDAS
;
A
#
# COMPACT_ATOMS: atom_id res chain seq x y z
N MET A 1 48.02 28.96 -7.81
CA MET A 1 46.87 28.55 -6.98
C MET A 1 46.21 27.34 -7.62
N LYS A 2 45.98 26.27 -6.85
CA LYS A 2 45.38 25.02 -7.34
C LYS A 2 43.86 25.18 -7.40
N ASN A 3 43.26 25.02 -8.56
CA ASN A 3 41.80 24.98 -8.72
C ASN A 3 41.27 23.63 -8.20
N CYS A 4 40.66 23.64 -7.01
CA CYS A 4 39.91 22.50 -6.51
C CYS A 4 38.59 22.36 -7.29
N ARG A 5 38.52 21.35 -8.16
CA ARG A 5 37.29 20.87 -8.79
C ARG A 5 36.62 19.84 -7.87
N TYR A 6 35.83 20.29 -6.89
CA TYR A 6 35.06 19.40 -6.00
C TYR A 6 33.59 19.84 -5.94
N SER A 7 32.92 19.92 -7.08
CA SER A 7 31.46 20.18 -7.10
C SER A 7 30.68 19.40 -8.16
N GLY A 8 31.35 18.88 -9.21
CA GLY A 8 30.69 18.03 -10.21
C GLY A 8 30.63 16.54 -9.80
N PHE A 9 31.63 16.06 -9.05
CA PHE A 9 31.73 14.65 -8.65
C PHE A 9 30.64 14.23 -7.65
N ASP A 10 30.22 15.12 -6.75
CA ASP A 10 29.14 14.83 -5.79
C ASP A 10 27.75 14.82 -6.44
N ILE A 11 27.51 15.65 -7.45
CA ILE A 11 26.18 15.72 -8.10
C ILE A 11 25.91 14.47 -8.94
N ASP A 12 26.86 14.07 -9.79
CA ASP A 12 26.68 12.90 -10.66
C ASP A 12 26.55 11.60 -9.83
N ILE A 13 27.29 11.49 -8.72
CA ILE A 13 27.20 10.34 -7.81
C ILE A 13 25.90 10.38 -6.98
N ALA A 14 25.48 11.54 -6.49
CA ALA A 14 24.22 11.65 -5.76
C ALA A 14 23.02 11.30 -6.66
N THR A 15 23.04 11.73 -7.93
CA THR A 15 22.03 11.36 -8.93
C THR A 15 22.06 9.87 -9.22
N GLU A 16 23.24 9.25 -9.39
CA GLU A 16 23.35 7.80 -9.62
C GLU A 16 22.86 6.98 -8.41
N ILE A 17 23.22 7.39 -7.18
CA ILE A 17 22.74 6.75 -5.95
C ILE A 17 21.23 6.89 -5.81
N HIS A 18 20.68 8.08 -6.11
CA HIS A 18 19.24 8.31 -6.09
C HIS A 18 18.52 7.43 -7.12
N ASN A 19 19.00 7.39 -8.36
CA ASN A 19 18.45 6.55 -9.43
C ASN A 19 18.45 5.08 -9.00
N ARG A 20 19.55 4.59 -8.41
CA ARG A 20 19.64 3.22 -7.91
C ARG A 20 18.68 2.95 -6.74
N ALA A 21 18.48 3.92 -5.86
CA ALA A 21 17.51 3.78 -4.76
C ALA A 21 16.08 3.68 -5.30
N VAL A 22 15.74 4.50 -6.31
CA VAL A 22 14.44 4.43 -7.00
C VAL A 22 14.27 3.08 -7.69
N GLU A 23 15.28 2.62 -8.45
CA GLU A 23 15.26 1.31 -9.09
C GLU A 23 15.06 0.15 -8.10
N PHE A 24 15.66 0.24 -6.92
CA PHE A 24 15.49 -0.77 -5.87
C PHE A 24 14.05 -0.80 -5.34
N VAL A 25 13.47 0.38 -5.06
CA VAL A 25 12.08 0.50 -4.60
C VAL A 25 11.12 -0.02 -5.68
N ASP A 26 11.34 0.34 -6.93
CA ASP A 26 10.52 -0.13 -8.06
C ASP A 26 10.61 -1.65 -8.26
N ALA A 27 11.81 -2.22 -8.11
CA ALA A 27 12.00 -3.67 -8.18
C ALA A 27 11.25 -4.38 -7.04
N GLU A 28 11.27 -3.82 -5.82
CA GLU A 28 10.54 -4.37 -4.68
C GLU A 28 9.02 -4.24 -4.86
N ASN A 29 8.54 -3.09 -5.33
CA ASN A 29 7.12 -2.90 -5.66
C ASN A 29 6.64 -3.92 -6.70
N LYS A 30 7.40 -4.13 -7.79
CA LYS A 30 7.07 -5.15 -8.80
C LYS A 30 7.04 -6.57 -8.24
N ARG A 31 7.95 -6.88 -7.31
CA ARG A 31 7.96 -8.17 -6.61
C ARG A 31 6.67 -8.34 -5.81
N ILE A 32 6.29 -7.33 -5.03
CA ILE A 32 5.06 -7.33 -4.24
C ILE A 32 3.83 -7.46 -5.15
N GLU A 33 3.74 -6.68 -6.22
CA GLU A 33 2.64 -6.74 -7.17
C GLU A 33 2.47 -8.15 -7.78
N SER A 34 3.59 -8.79 -8.12
CA SER A 34 3.59 -10.17 -8.64
C SER A 34 3.02 -11.16 -7.61
N GLU A 35 3.39 -10.99 -6.33
CA GLU A 35 2.86 -11.81 -5.24
C GLU A 35 1.37 -11.57 -5.02
N LEU A 36 0.92 -10.31 -5.04
CA LEU A 36 -0.50 -9.96 -4.93
C LEU A 36 -1.32 -10.59 -6.07
N VAL A 37 -0.77 -10.63 -7.30
CA VAL A 37 -1.43 -11.28 -8.44
C VAL A 37 -1.50 -12.79 -8.21
N ARG A 38 -0.41 -13.40 -7.72
CA ARG A 38 -0.36 -14.83 -7.41
C ARG A 38 -1.35 -15.24 -6.31
N LEU A 39 -1.55 -14.40 -5.31
CA LEU A 39 -2.52 -14.59 -4.23
C LEU A 39 -3.96 -14.26 -4.63
N ASN A 40 -4.17 -13.79 -5.88
CA ASN A 40 -5.49 -13.49 -6.42
C ASN A 40 -6.26 -12.43 -5.61
N VAL A 41 -5.54 -11.40 -5.14
CA VAL A 41 -6.10 -10.25 -4.42
C VAL A 41 -7.08 -9.48 -5.32
N SER A 42 -8.26 -9.16 -4.78
CA SER A 42 -9.33 -8.47 -5.49
C SER A 42 -8.90 -7.09 -5.97
N ASN A 43 -9.54 -6.62 -7.04
CA ASN A 43 -9.31 -5.28 -7.55
C ASN A 43 -9.79 -4.21 -6.56
N ASP A 44 -10.86 -4.47 -5.82
CA ASP A 44 -11.43 -3.51 -4.85
C ASP A 44 -10.43 -3.19 -3.74
N LEU A 45 -9.74 -4.22 -3.21
CA LEU A 45 -8.69 -4.04 -2.22
C LEU A 45 -7.47 -3.31 -2.79
N ARG A 46 -7.16 -3.50 -4.09
CA ARG A 46 -6.05 -2.80 -4.77
C ARG A 46 -6.35 -1.33 -5.08
N GLN A 47 -7.61 -0.99 -5.28
CA GLN A 47 -8.06 0.39 -5.50
C GLN A 47 -8.25 1.16 -4.19
N PHE A 48 -8.13 0.48 -3.05
CA PHE A 48 -8.33 1.08 -1.75
C PHE A 48 -7.14 1.98 -1.36
N GLU A 49 -7.35 3.29 -1.44
CA GLU A 49 -6.29 4.31 -1.34
C GLU A 49 -5.60 4.39 0.03
N TYR A 50 -6.19 3.81 1.08
CA TYR A 50 -5.62 3.84 2.43
C TYR A 50 -4.59 2.73 2.70
N LEU A 51 -4.32 1.85 1.73
CA LEU A 51 -3.36 0.75 1.88
C LEU A 51 -2.19 0.88 0.91
N SER A 52 -0.97 0.76 1.45
CA SER A 52 0.23 0.65 0.63
C SER A 52 0.43 -0.78 0.10
N LEU A 53 1.23 -0.94 -0.97
CA LEU A 53 1.60 -2.25 -1.53
C LEU A 53 2.11 -3.26 -0.47
N PRO A 54 3.07 -2.92 0.41
CA PRO A 54 3.53 -3.86 1.43
C PRO A 54 2.44 -4.21 2.46
N MET A 55 1.54 -3.28 2.79
CA MET A 55 0.39 -3.56 3.67
C MET A 55 -0.58 -4.55 3.01
N MET A 56 -0.92 -4.34 1.73
CA MET A 56 -1.76 -5.28 0.97
C MET A 56 -1.15 -6.68 0.91
N LEU A 57 0.18 -6.79 0.74
CA LEU A 57 0.84 -8.10 0.72
C LEU A 57 0.67 -8.80 2.06
N LYS A 58 0.84 -8.06 3.15
CA LYS A 58 0.72 -8.61 4.49
C LYS A 58 -0.70 -9.07 4.81
N LEU A 59 -1.70 -8.32 4.35
CA LEU A 59 -3.10 -8.73 4.43
C LEU A 59 -3.35 -10.01 3.61
N ALA A 60 -2.86 -10.07 2.38
CA ALA A 60 -3.02 -11.21 1.50
C ALA A 60 -2.35 -12.50 2.04
N GLU A 61 -1.22 -12.37 2.75
CA GLU A 61 -0.58 -13.49 3.46
C GLU A 61 -1.44 -14.07 4.58
N ASN A 62 -2.38 -13.28 5.12
CA ASN A 62 -3.32 -13.67 6.17
C ASN A 62 -4.72 -13.99 5.60
N GLU A 63 -4.79 -14.34 4.31
CA GLU A 63 -6.03 -14.73 3.62
C GLU A 63 -7.08 -13.59 3.48
N ILE A 64 -6.69 -12.33 3.73
CA ILE A 64 -7.50 -11.14 3.49
C ILE A 64 -7.27 -10.70 2.04
N LEU A 65 -8.12 -11.16 1.13
CA LEU A 65 -7.94 -10.99 -0.32
C LEU A 65 -8.91 -9.98 -0.92
N LYS A 66 -10.02 -9.68 -0.24
CA LYS A 66 -11.07 -8.77 -0.69
C LYS A 66 -11.27 -7.61 0.28
N LEU A 67 -11.97 -6.60 -0.20
CA LEU A 67 -12.37 -5.47 0.64
C LEU A 67 -13.37 -5.89 1.73
N ASP A 68 -14.21 -6.89 1.46
CA ASP A 68 -15.10 -7.51 2.46
C ASP A 68 -14.31 -8.14 3.61
N ASP A 69 -13.27 -8.93 3.30
CA ASP A 69 -12.42 -9.58 4.30
C ASP A 69 -11.76 -8.53 5.21
N LEU A 70 -11.37 -7.38 4.66
CA LEU A 70 -10.85 -6.24 5.42
C LEU A 70 -11.93 -5.58 6.30
N ALA A 71 -13.16 -5.47 5.81
CA ALA A 71 -14.28 -4.85 6.54
C ALA A 71 -14.75 -5.70 7.75
N GLU A 72 -14.51 -7.00 7.72
CA GLU A 72 -14.80 -7.93 8.82
C GLU A 72 -13.81 -7.79 10.00
N LEU A 73 -12.60 -7.30 9.75
CA LEU A 73 -11.57 -7.12 10.78
C LEU A 73 -11.94 -6.00 11.77
N ASP A 74 -11.32 -6.06 12.94
CA ASP A 74 -11.31 -4.96 13.90
C ASP A 74 -10.01 -4.14 13.83
N SER A 75 -10.00 -2.98 14.49
CA SER A 75 -8.85 -2.07 14.48
C SER A 75 -7.62 -2.66 15.17
N GLU A 76 -7.80 -3.50 16.19
CA GLU A 76 -6.69 -4.16 16.89
C GLU A 76 -6.04 -5.24 16.01
N GLU A 77 -6.86 -6.05 15.34
CA GLU A 77 -6.43 -7.09 14.41
C GLU A 77 -5.70 -6.47 13.21
N LEU A 78 -6.24 -5.40 12.63
CA LEU A 78 -5.57 -4.67 11.57
C LEU A 78 -4.20 -4.14 12.03
N MET A 79 -4.13 -3.49 13.20
CA MET A 79 -2.84 -3.03 13.76
C MET A 79 -1.87 -4.18 14.03
N ASN A 80 -2.35 -5.33 14.48
CA ASN A 80 -1.48 -6.50 14.71
C ASN A 80 -0.87 -7.02 13.39
N LEU A 81 -1.58 -6.87 12.27
CA LEU A 81 -1.12 -7.33 10.96
C LEU A 81 -0.18 -6.32 10.28
N ILE A 82 -0.57 -5.05 10.25
CA ILE A 82 0.11 -4.01 9.45
C ILE A 82 0.66 -2.84 10.27
N GLY A 83 0.58 -2.88 11.59
CA GLY A 83 1.11 -1.82 12.46
C GLY A 83 2.62 -1.66 12.38
N GLU A 84 3.36 -2.76 12.18
CA GLU A 84 4.82 -2.71 11.94
C GLU A 84 5.17 -2.01 10.62
N LEU A 85 4.22 -1.88 9.69
CA LEU A 85 4.41 -1.23 8.38
C LEU A 85 4.06 0.27 8.39
N GLY A 86 3.72 0.82 9.55
CA GLY A 86 3.46 2.26 9.73
C GLY A 86 2.03 2.64 10.08
N LEU A 87 1.20 1.69 10.51
CA LEU A 87 -0.12 1.96 11.11
C LEU A 87 -0.06 1.75 12.63
N ASP A 88 0.66 2.64 13.31
CA ASP A 88 0.83 2.61 14.77
C ASP A 88 -0.28 3.34 15.54
N ASP A 89 -1.22 3.96 14.81
CA ASP A 89 -2.37 4.68 15.38
C ASP A 89 -3.68 3.87 15.24
N GLU A 90 -4.31 3.58 16.38
CA GLU A 90 -5.57 2.84 16.46
C GLU A 90 -6.72 3.58 15.76
N VAL A 91 -6.72 4.92 15.80
CA VAL A 91 -7.77 5.72 15.17
C VAL A 91 -7.65 5.64 13.66
N GLU A 92 -6.44 5.69 13.11
CA GLU A 92 -6.18 5.48 11.69
C GLU A 92 -6.60 4.08 11.22
N ALA A 93 -6.24 3.03 11.97
CA ALA A 93 -6.70 1.68 11.71
C ALA A 93 -8.24 1.58 11.73
N GLY A 94 -8.89 2.22 12.71
CA GLY A 94 -10.34 2.30 12.80
C GLY A 94 -10.97 3.05 11.61
N ASN A 95 -10.33 4.12 11.12
CA ASN A 95 -10.78 4.86 9.94
C ASN A 95 -10.68 4.00 8.68
N ILE A 96 -9.62 3.20 8.55
CA ILE A 96 -9.46 2.24 7.44
C ILE A 96 -10.58 1.21 7.45
N ILE A 97 -10.85 0.59 8.60
CA ILE A 97 -11.94 -0.39 8.75
C ILE A 97 -13.30 0.26 8.45
N MET A 98 -13.51 1.50 8.91
CA MET A 98 -14.74 2.24 8.62
C MET A 98 -14.89 2.55 7.13
N ALA A 99 -13.81 2.94 6.45
CA ALA A 99 -13.81 3.18 5.01
C ALA A 99 -14.02 1.89 4.21
N ALA A 100 -13.43 0.76 4.64
CA ALA A 100 -13.70 -0.55 4.05
C ALA A 100 -15.18 -0.93 4.20
N ARG A 101 -15.77 -0.73 5.39
CA ARG A 101 -17.21 -0.94 5.62
C ARG A 101 -18.10 0.02 4.84
N ALA A 102 -17.62 1.22 4.52
CA ALA A 102 -18.34 2.16 3.68
C ALA A 102 -18.62 1.60 2.27
N HIS A 103 -17.78 0.67 1.79
CA HIS A 103 -17.99 0.00 0.50
C HIS A 103 -19.34 -0.74 0.43
N TRP A 104 -19.78 -1.38 1.52
CA TRP A 104 -21.11 -2.03 1.61
C TRP A 104 -22.26 -1.04 1.47
N PHE A 105 -22.03 0.24 1.76
CA PHE A 105 -23.03 1.30 1.62
C PHE A 105 -22.96 2.02 0.27
N GLU A 106 -21.87 1.87 -0.49
CA GLU A 106 -21.76 2.40 -1.85
C GLU A 106 -22.38 1.46 -2.90
N GLU A 107 -22.44 0.15 -2.65
CA GLU A 107 -23.13 -0.79 -3.54
C GLU A 107 -24.62 -0.45 -3.72
N ASP A 108 -25.30 0.07 -2.68
CA ASP A 108 -26.71 0.49 -2.73
C ASP A 108 -26.99 1.61 -3.75
N LYS A 109 -25.98 2.43 -4.11
CA LYS A 109 -26.15 3.50 -5.10
C LYS A 109 -25.93 3.08 -6.55
N THR A 110 -25.43 1.87 -6.78
CA THR A 110 -25.12 1.39 -8.14
C THR A 110 -26.26 0.57 -8.75
N SER A 111 -27.32 0.27 -7.97
CA SER A 111 -28.51 -0.47 -8.44
C SER A 111 -29.76 0.37 -8.72
N GLU A 112 -29.70 1.71 -8.65
CA GLU A 112 -30.88 2.59 -8.81
C GLU A 112 -30.94 3.41 -10.12
N ASP A 113 -30.19 3.03 -11.17
CA ASP A 113 -30.30 3.65 -12.51
C ASP A 113 -30.77 2.66 -13.60
N ALA A 114 -31.74 1.80 -13.26
CA ALA A 114 -32.51 1.02 -14.23
C ALA A 114 -34.01 1.05 -13.89
N SER A 115 -34.66 2.20 -14.13
CA SER A 115 -36.11 2.33 -14.25
C SER A 115 -36.48 3.27 -15.39
#